data_AF-A0A653DAH5-F1
#
_entry.id   AF-A0A653DAH5-F1
#
_cell.length_a   1.000
_cell.length_b   1.000
_cell.length_c   1.000
_cell.angle_alpha   90.00
_cell.angle_beta   90.00
_cell.angle_gamma   90.00
#
_symmetry.space_group_name_H-M   'P 1'
#
loop_
_entity.id
_entity.type
_entity.pdbx_description
1 polymer ?
#
loop_
_entity_poly.entity_id
_entity_poly.type
_entity_poly.pdbx_seq_one_letter_code
_entity_poly.pdbx_strand_id
1 'polypeptide(L)'
;MNLGAGAVWFAILTTLQCFRRTYSTSNSLSSKDLPKEVLHQVETNLMSLFGFRTRPKVDRNKLVIPDAMLKMYEKQMGFPLDTASIPKVGWNTKGANTVRSFTHIESPVDKKFPGHHKFRLKFDLNSIPKGEKLEAAELTLNRWKIDSQSENEKEYFQRILVNDIVKPGVKGSHGPITRLVDSKLIDTRKNSTISLDVLPAVHRWVQDPKQNHGLLITVSGIGRNRTTPAHHVRLRRSVEAQGDSSNVTE
;
A
#
# COMPACT_ATOMS: atom_id res chain seq x y z
N MET A 1 11.46 -86.42 18.98
CA MET A 1 12.24 -85.40 18.25
C MET A 1 11.57 -84.06 18.49
N ASN A 2 12.34 -83.12 19.03
CA ASN A 2 11.91 -81.79 19.49
C ASN A 2 11.23 -80.97 18.38
N LEU A 3 10.09 -80.36 18.70
CA LEU A 3 9.67 -79.08 18.15
C LEU A 3 9.18 -78.23 19.32
N GLY A 4 10.05 -77.31 19.73
CA GLY A 4 9.77 -76.34 20.78
C GLY A 4 8.68 -75.38 20.32
N ALA A 5 7.57 -75.37 21.04
CA ALA A 5 6.61 -74.28 20.97
C ALA A 5 7.20 -73.09 21.75
N GLY A 6 7.97 -72.26 21.05
CA GLY A 6 8.41 -70.98 21.55
C GLY A 6 7.20 -70.12 21.89
N ALA A 7 7.00 -69.84 23.18
CA ALA A 7 6.05 -68.86 23.64
C ALA A 7 6.45 -67.49 23.05
N VAL A 8 5.67 -67.01 22.08
CA VAL A 8 5.82 -65.66 21.53
C VAL A 8 5.26 -64.71 22.58
N TRP A 9 6.14 -64.15 23.40
CA TRP A 9 5.79 -63.08 24.32
C TRP A 9 5.50 -61.83 23.50
N PHE A 10 4.22 -61.46 23.36
CA PHE A 10 3.84 -60.13 22.90
C PHE A 10 4.18 -59.12 24.00
N ALA A 11 5.38 -58.54 23.93
CA ALA A 11 5.73 -57.38 24.75
C ALA A 11 4.96 -56.17 24.22
N ILE A 12 3.84 -55.85 24.87
CA ILE A 12 3.08 -54.63 24.58
C ILE A 12 3.90 -53.46 25.14
N LEU A 13 4.57 -52.71 24.25
CA LEU A 13 5.22 -51.45 24.59
C LEU A 13 4.16 -50.33 24.62
N THR A 14 3.48 -50.15 25.75
CA THR A 14 2.59 -49.01 25.97
C THR A 14 3.41 -47.79 26.37
N THR A 15 3.67 -46.91 25.40
CA THR A 15 4.24 -45.59 25.71
C THR A 15 3.15 -44.68 26.25
N LEU A 16 3.07 -44.51 27.57
CA LEU A 16 2.28 -43.46 28.20
C LEU A 16 3.00 -42.11 27.97
N GLN A 17 2.68 -41.43 26.87
CA GLN A 17 3.13 -40.06 26.66
C GLN A 17 2.26 -39.12 27.50
N CYS A 18 2.80 -38.66 28.63
CA CYS A 18 2.22 -37.55 29.38
C CYS A 18 2.64 -36.24 28.70
N PHE A 19 1.76 -35.68 27.87
CA PHE A 19 1.93 -34.31 27.41
C PHE A 19 1.51 -33.35 28.54
N ARG A 20 2.40 -33.13 29.51
CA ARG A 20 2.26 -32.00 30.43
C ARG A 20 2.52 -30.73 29.62
N ARG A 21 1.47 -30.22 28.99
CA ARG A 21 1.43 -28.82 28.57
C ARG A 21 1.44 -28.02 29.86
N THR A 22 2.60 -27.61 30.32
CA THR A 22 2.67 -26.48 31.24
C THR A 22 2.07 -25.32 30.46
N TYR A 23 0.82 -25.00 30.77
CA TYR A 23 0.35 -23.65 30.52
C TYR A 23 1.28 -22.80 31.39
N SER A 24 2.32 -22.27 30.76
CA SER A 24 2.79 -20.94 31.12
C SER A 24 1.53 -20.10 31.12
N THR A 25 0.97 -19.88 32.30
CA THR A 25 0.10 -18.75 32.52
C THR A 25 1.02 -17.58 32.20
N SER A 26 1.03 -17.16 30.94
CA SER A 26 1.43 -15.81 30.62
C SER A 26 0.42 -14.98 31.40
N ASN A 27 0.80 -14.60 32.63
CA ASN A 27 0.23 -13.44 33.26
C ASN A 27 0.42 -12.36 32.20
N SER A 28 -0.62 -12.07 31.43
CA SER A 28 -0.69 -10.80 30.74
C SER A 28 -0.72 -9.82 31.91
N LEU A 29 0.46 -9.34 32.32
CA LEU A 29 0.55 -8.24 33.24
C LEU A 29 -0.37 -7.17 32.65
N SER A 30 -1.47 -6.94 33.34
CA SER A 30 -2.36 -5.85 33.00
C SER A 30 -1.49 -4.61 33.02
N SER A 31 -1.60 -3.76 32.00
CA SER A 31 -0.84 -2.49 31.93
C SER A 31 -0.96 -1.61 33.19
N LYS A 32 -1.91 -1.92 34.08
CA LYS A 32 -2.12 -1.30 35.39
C LYS A 32 -1.12 -1.70 36.48
N ASP A 33 -0.44 -2.85 36.35
CA ASP A 33 0.44 -3.42 37.38
C ASP A 33 1.93 -3.12 37.15
N LEU A 34 2.28 -2.50 36.02
CA LEU A 34 3.66 -2.13 35.70
C LEU A 34 4.03 -0.78 36.36
N PRO A 35 5.22 -0.65 36.94
CA PRO A 35 5.68 0.61 37.51
C PRO A 35 5.68 1.71 36.43
N LYS A 36 5.14 2.89 36.75
CA LYS A 36 5.07 4.04 35.81
C LYS A 36 6.43 4.42 35.25
N GLU A 37 7.49 4.27 36.04
CA GLU A 37 8.87 4.53 35.64
C GLU A 37 9.33 3.60 34.50
N VAL A 38 9.04 2.30 34.63
CA VAL A 38 9.40 1.30 33.62
C VAL A 38 8.65 1.57 32.31
N LEU A 39 7.36 1.93 32.39
CA LEU A 39 6.57 2.33 31.22
C LEU A 39 7.16 3.57 30.53
N HIS A 40 7.58 4.57 31.30
CA HIS A 40 8.18 5.79 30.76
C HIS A 40 9.53 5.51 30.08
N GLN A 41 10.35 4.65 30.66
CA GLN A 41 11.63 4.25 30.08
C GLN A 41 11.44 3.47 28.77
N VAL A 42 10.49 2.53 28.73
CA VAL A 42 10.13 1.81 27.51
C VAL A 42 9.60 2.76 26.44
N GLU A 43 8.73 3.70 26.81
CA GLU A 43 8.21 4.72 25.87
C GLU A 43 9.34 5.57 25.29
N THR A 44 10.28 6.04 26.12
CA THR A 44 11.43 6.84 25.70
C THR A 44 12.33 6.05 24.74
N ASN A 45 12.58 4.78 25.03
CA ASN A 45 13.35 3.90 24.16
C ASN A 45 12.66 3.69 22.81
N LEU A 46 11.35 3.38 22.80
CA LEU A 46 10.59 3.23 21.56
C LEU A 46 10.55 4.54 20.75
N MET A 47 10.34 5.68 21.41
CA MET A 47 10.38 6.98 20.76
C MET A 47 11.72 7.25 20.08
N SER A 48 12.82 6.95 20.76
CA SER A 48 14.17 7.04 20.19
C SER A 48 14.35 6.12 18.98
N LEU A 49 13.93 4.85 19.09
CA LEU A 49 14.01 3.86 17.99
C LEU A 49 13.24 4.30 16.74
N PHE A 50 12.06 4.92 16.91
CA PHE A 50 11.26 5.42 15.80
C PHE A 50 11.61 6.85 15.37
N GLY A 51 12.60 7.50 16.01
CA GLY A 51 13.03 8.86 15.68
C GLY A 51 12.03 9.96 16.07
N PHE A 52 11.12 9.68 17.01
CA PHE A 52 10.15 10.64 17.51
C PHE A 52 10.69 11.40 18.72
N ARG A 53 10.57 12.74 18.69
CA ARG A 53 10.92 13.59 19.84
C ARG A 53 9.85 13.60 20.92
N THR A 54 8.60 13.48 20.49
CA THR A 54 7.41 13.51 21.35
C THR A 54 6.39 12.55 20.79
N ARG A 55 5.53 12.01 21.66
CA ARG A 55 4.39 11.19 21.25
C ARG A 55 3.53 11.90 20.19
N PRO A 56 3.35 11.32 18.98
CA PRO A 56 2.50 11.91 17.97
C PRO A 56 1.05 12.01 18.44
N LYS A 57 0.44 13.20 18.30
CA LYS A 57 -0.99 13.40 18.56
C LYS A 57 -1.75 13.14 17.26
N VAL A 58 -2.59 12.11 17.24
CA VAL A 58 -3.39 11.74 16.07
C VAL A 58 -4.87 11.98 16.36
N ASP A 59 -5.52 12.75 15.50
CA ASP A 59 -6.96 12.93 15.51
C ASP A 59 -7.62 11.69 14.88
N ARG A 60 -8.12 10.79 15.74
CA ARG A 60 -8.71 9.51 15.32
C ARG A 60 -9.92 9.67 14.39
N ASN A 61 -10.63 10.80 14.48
CA ASN A 61 -11.83 11.04 13.70
C ASN A 61 -11.51 11.38 12.23
N LYS A 62 -10.28 11.84 11.96
CA LYS A 62 -9.82 12.21 10.60
C LYS A 62 -8.88 11.18 9.99
N LEU A 63 -8.50 10.17 10.76
CA LEU A 63 -7.52 9.16 10.34
C LEU A 63 -8.19 8.11 9.46
N VAL A 64 -7.91 8.16 8.15
CA VAL A 64 -8.30 7.09 7.22
C VAL A 64 -7.08 6.23 6.95
N ILE A 65 -7.11 4.98 7.41
CA ILE A 65 -6.05 4.00 7.15
C ILE A 65 -6.42 3.23 5.88
N PRO A 66 -5.58 3.22 4.84
CA PRO A 66 -5.88 2.45 3.63
C PRO A 66 -5.97 0.95 3.91
N ASP A 67 -6.98 0.28 3.35
CA ASP A 67 -7.18 -1.18 3.50
C ASP A 67 -5.95 -2.01 3.13
N ALA A 68 -5.17 -1.54 2.16
CA ALA A 68 -3.92 -2.19 1.76
C ALA A 68 -2.91 -2.26 2.90
N MET A 69 -2.85 -1.24 3.76
CA MET A 69 -1.97 -1.20 4.92
C MET A 69 -2.46 -2.15 6.02
N LEU A 70 -3.77 -2.19 6.27
CA LEU A 70 -4.37 -3.11 7.24
C LEU A 70 -4.10 -4.57 6.86
N LYS A 71 -4.35 -4.94 5.60
CA LYS A 71 -4.06 -6.28 5.08
C LYS A 71 -2.58 -6.63 5.16
N MET A 72 -1.70 -5.65 5.00
CA MET A 72 -0.26 -5.87 5.13
C MET A 72 0.14 -6.14 6.59
N TYR A 73 -0.42 -5.37 7.52
CA TYR A 73 -0.22 -5.57 8.96
C TYR A 73 -0.77 -6.93 9.42
N GLU A 74 -1.99 -7.30 9.03
CA GLU A 74 -2.59 -8.61 9.34
C GLU A 74 -1.72 -9.76 8.83
N LYS A 75 -1.20 -9.65 7.60
CA LYS A 75 -0.28 -10.63 7.05
C LYS A 75 0.99 -10.73 7.87
N GLN A 76 1.58 -9.60 8.27
CA GLN A 76 2.81 -9.57 9.06
C GLN A 76 2.60 -10.21 10.45
N MET A 77 1.49 -9.89 11.13
CA MET A 77 1.15 -10.47 12.44
C MET A 77 0.79 -11.95 12.37
N GLY A 78 0.36 -12.44 11.21
CA GLY A 78 0.02 -13.85 10.98
C GLY A 78 1.22 -14.77 10.74
N PHE A 79 2.46 -14.26 10.64
CA PHE A 79 3.64 -15.10 10.44
C PHE A 79 4.13 -15.72 11.77
N PRO A 80 4.42 -17.03 11.82
CA PRO A 80 4.95 -17.69 13.01
C PRO A 80 6.41 -17.29 13.35
N LEU A 81 7.09 -16.59 12.45
CA LEU A 81 8.45 -16.09 12.63
C LEU A 81 8.42 -14.55 12.60
N ASP A 82 8.92 -13.93 13.67
CA ASP A 82 9.08 -12.49 13.77
C ASP A 82 10.16 -12.03 12.77
N THR A 83 9.73 -11.63 11.58
CA THR A 83 10.62 -11.18 10.52
C THR A 83 10.37 -9.70 10.27
N ALA A 84 11.44 -8.90 10.25
CA ALA A 84 11.35 -7.48 9.93
C ALA A 84 11.05 -7.19 8.44
N SER A 85 10.84 -8.23 7.63
CA SER A 85 10.58 -8.10 6.20
C SER A 85 9.11 -7.83 5.93
N ILE A 86 8.87 -6.88 5.04
CA ILE A 86 7.53 -6.46 4.64
C ILE A 86 6.92 -7.50 3.69
N PRO A 87 5.73 -8.08 3.97
CA PRO A 87 5.07 -9.06 3.11
C PRO A 87 4.36 -8.38 1.92
N LYS A 88 5.06 -7.52 1.20
CA LYS A 88 4.59 -6.87 -0.01
C LYS A 88 5.36 -7.41 -1.22
N VAL A 89 4.65 -7.89 -2.22
CA VAL A 89 5.24 -8.30 -3.50
C VAL A 89 5.53 -7.05 -4.35
N GLY A 90 6.77 -6.90 -4.80
CA GLY A 90 7.23 -5.77 -5.63
C GLY A 90 8.69 -5.97 -6.04
N TRP A 91 9.13 -5.22 -7.05
CA TRP A 91 10.45 -5.43 -7.69
C TRP A 91 11.62 -5.29 -6.70
N ASN A 92 11.49 -4.51 -5.63
CA ASN A 92 12.55 -4.24 -4.64
C ASN A 92 12.06 -4.14 -3.19
N THR A 93 10.92 -4.75 -2.84
CA THR A 93 10.35 -4.60 -1.49
C THR A 93 11.04 -5.43 -0.41
N LYS A 94 11.91 -6.38 -0.79
CA LYS A 94 12.56 -7.33 0.14
C LYS A 94 13.55 -6.69 1.10
N GLY A 95 14.16 -5.55 0.72
CA GLY A 95 15.12 -4.82 1.56
C GLY A 95 14.50 -3.74 2.44
N ALA A 96 13.21 -3.46 2.28
CA ALA A 96 12.52 -2.44 3.06
C ALA A 96 12.13 -2.97 4.45
N ASN A 97 12.26 -2.10 5.45
CA ASN A 97 11.80 -2.35 6.83
C ASN A 97 10.60 -1.46 7.22
N THR A 98 10.32 -0.41 6.44
CA THR A 98 9.29 0.60 6.74
C THR A 98 8.38 0.80 5.53
N VAL A 99 7.07 0.87 5.75
CA VAL A 99 6.10 1.31 4.74
C VAL A 99 5.38 2.56 5.20
N ARG A 100 5.34 3.56 4.32
CA ARG A 100 4.60 4.81 4.51
C ARG A 100 3.59 4.98 3.39
N SER A 101 2.37 5.39 3.75
CA SER A 101 1.31 5.71 2.79
C SER A 101 1.10 7.21 2.71
N PHE A 102 1.08 7.76 1.50
CA PHE A 102 0.84 9.17 1.25
C PHE A 102 -0.45 9.36 0.46
N THR A 103 -1.23 10.37 0.83
CA THR A 103 -2.45 10.74 0.11
C THR A 103 -2.20 11.97 -0.76
N HIS A 104 -3.00 12.10 -1.82
CA HIS A 104 -2.94 13.26 -2.70
C HIS A 104 -3.39 14.52 -1.96
N ILE A 105 -2.62 15.60 -2.13
CA ILE A 105 -2.97 16.94 -1.65
C ILE A 105 -3.56 17.76 -2.80
N GLU A 106 -4.83 18.14 -2.64
CA GLU A 106 -5.56 18.94 -3.61
C GLU A 106 -4.97 20.35 -3.74
N SER A 107 -4.89 20.85 -4.97
CA SER A 107 -4.30 22.14 -5.32
C SER A 107 -5.17 22.88 -6.34
N PRO A 108 -5.15 24.24 -6.38
CA PRO A 108 -5.86 25.01 -7.41
C PRO A 108 -5.44 24.65 -8.84
N VAL A 109 -4.23 24.12 -9.02
CA VAL A 109 -3.73 23.65 -10.32
C VAL A 109 -4.53 22.46 -10.84
N ASP A 110 -5.09 21.65 -9.94
CA ASP A 110 -5.79 20.41 -10.30
C ASP A 110 -7.14 20.72 -10.96
N LYS A 111 -7.72 21.90 -10.68
CA LYS A 111 -8.91 22.43 -11.38
C LYS A 111 -8.69 22.67 -12.88
N LYS A 112 -7.44 22.76 -13.34
CA LYS A 112 -7.11 22.90 -14.78
C LYS A 112 -7.33 21.60 -15.55
N PHE A 113 -7.64 20.50 -14.87
CA PHE A 113 -7.84 19.18 -15.42
C PHE A 113 -9.30 18.74 -15.22
N PRO A 114 -10.24 19.26 -16.04
CA PRO A 114 -11.67 18.95 -15.89
C PRO A 114 -12.00 17.51 -16.29
N GLY A 115 -11.18 16.87 -17.11
CA GLY A 115 -11.41 15.52 -17.61
C GLY A 115 -10.87 14.45 -16.68
N HIS A 116 -11.65 13.38 -16.46
CA HIS A 116 -11.19 12.26 -15.61
C HIS A 116 -10.09 11.39 -16.25
N HIS A 117 -9.80 11.59 -17.53
CA HIS A 117 -8.76 10.87 -18.27
C HIS A 117 -7.39 11.54 -18.18
N LYS A 118 -7.28 12.74 -17.60
CA LYS A 118 -6.01 13.44 -17.44
C LYS A 118 -6.09 14.30 -16.19
N PHE A 119 -5.30 13.98 -15.18
CA PHE A 119 -5.32 14.68 -13.89
C PHE A 119 -3.95 14.63 -13.23
N ARG A 120 -3.73 15.54 -12.29
CA ARG A 120 -2.47 15.67 -11.57
C ARG A 120 -2.62 15.14 -10.15
N LEU A 121 -1.59 14.44 -9.68
CA LEU A 121 -1.46 14.01 -8.30
C LEU A 121 -0.19 14.61 -7.70
N LYS A 122 -0.32 15.28 -6.55
CA LYS A 122 0.79 15.77 -5.74
C LYS A 122 0.75 15.16 -4.34
N PHE A 123 1.91 14.83 -3.80
CA PHE A 123 2.08 14.22 -2.48
C PHE A 123 3.07 15.04 -1.65
N ASP A 124 2.84 15.15 -0.34
CA ASP A 124 3.82 15.70 0.59
C ASP A 124 4.67 14.57 1.18
N LEU A 125 5.98 14.61 0.92
CA LEU A 125 6.95 13.61 1.36
C LEU A 125 7.81 14.10 2.52
N ASN A 126 7.49 15.24 3.14
CA ASN A 126 8.26 15.82 4.24
C ASN A 126 8.37 14.91 5.47
N SER A 127 7.47 13.93 5.60
CA SER A 127 7.52 12.95 6.70
C SER A 127 8.59 11.87 6.50
N ILE A 128 9.22 11.77 5.33
CA ILE A 128 10.34 10.87 5.07
C ILE A 128 11.63 11.46 5.69
N PRO A 129 12.26 10.78 6.66
CA PRO A 129 13.53 11.21 7.24
C PRO A 129 14.64 11.25 6.21
N LYS A 130 15.51 12.26 6.26
CA LYS A 130 16.60 12.47 5.29
C LYS A 130 17.65 11.35 5.25
N GLY A 131 17.76 10.55 6.32
CA GLY A 131 18.69 9.41 6.39
C GLY A 131 18.08 8.06 5.97
N GLU A 132 16.77 8.01 5.65
CA GLU A 132 16.09 6.79 5.25
C GLU A 132 16.38 6.49 3.77
N LYS A 133 16.80 5.26 3.45
CA LYS A 133 17.05 4.83 2.07
C LYS A 133 15.75 4.35 1.43
N LEU A 134 15.39 4.96 0.30
CA LEU A 134 14.21 4.58 -0.45
C LEU A 134 14.50 3.35 -1.33
N GLU A 135 13.88 2.21 -1.02
CA GLU A 135 14.06 0.96 -1.79
C GLU A 135 13.00 0.80 -2.90
N ALA A 136 11.76 1.22 -2.65
CA ALA A 136 10.66 1.10 -3.60
C ALA A 136 9.65 2.23 -3.40
N ALA A 137 8.97 2.64 -4.48
CA ALA A 137 7.83 3.54 -4.40
C ALA A 137 6.79 3.18 -5.45
N GLU A 138 5.55 2.98 -5.02
CA GLU A 138 4.46 2.56 -5.89
C GLU A 138 3.28 3.53 -5.78
N LEU A 139 2.71 3.87 -6.93
CA LEU A 139 1.44 4.56 -7.03
C LEU A 139 0.32 3.54 -7.21
N THR A 140 -0.59 3.51 -6.24
CA THR A 140 -1.78 2.67 -6.29
C THR A 140 -3.00 3.48 -6.73
N LEU A 141 -3.64 3.07 -7.82
CA LEU A 141 -4.87 3.67 -8.33
C LEU A 141 -6.00 2.63 -8.28
N ASN A 142 -7.17 3.04 -7.79
CA ASN A 142 -8.37 2.21 -7.83
C ASN A 142 -9.26 2.63 -8.99
N ARG A 143 -9.62 1.63 -9.80
CA ARG A 143 -10.52 1.81 -10.93
C ARG A 143 -11.79 0.99 -10.74
N TRP A 144 -12.92 1.63 -10.99
CA TRP A 144 -14.21 0.95 -11.09
C TRP A 144 -14.55 0.61 -12.54
N LYS A 145 -15.33 -0.47 -12.70
CA LYS A 145 -15.87 -0.93 -13.96
C LYS A 145 -16.73 0.18 -14.56
N ILE A 146 -16.65 0.26 -15.87
CA ILE A 146 -17.54 1.09 -16.66
C ILE A 146 -18.36 0.09 -17.45
N ASP A 147 -19.68 0.12 -17.28
CA ASP A 147 -20.59 -0.65 -18.13
C ASP A 147 -20.62 0.06 -19.49
N SER A 148 -19.63 -0.24 -20.33
CA SER A 148 -19.53 0.24 -21.71
C SER A 148 -20.04 -0.86 -22.61
N GLN A 149 -21.14 -0.61 -23.34
CA GLN A 149 -21.60 -1.51 -24.39
C GLN A 149 -20.92 -1.14 -25.71
N SER A 150 -19.65 -1.51 -25.87
CA SER A 150 -18.93 -1.33 -27.15
C SER A 150 -18.76 -2.67 -27.85
N GLU A 151 -19.17 -2.78 -29.11
CA GLU A 151 -18.98 -4.00 -29.91
C GLU A 151 -17.49 -4.28 -30.21
N ASN A 152 -16.63 -3.26 -30.11
CA ASN A 152 -15.19 -3.37 -30.34
C ASN A 152 -14.41 -3.81 -29.09
N GLU A 153 -13.81 -5.00 -29.14
CA GLU A 153 -12.98 -5.52 -28.03
C GLU A 153 -11.81 -4.59 -27.64
N LYS A 154 -11.26 -3.84 -28.60
CA LYS A 154 -10.12 -2.94 -28.39
C LYS A 154 -10.47 -1.68 -27.58
N GLU A 155 -11.75 -1.31 -27.49
CA GLU A 155 -12.21 -0.16 -26.71
C GLU A 155 -12.22 -0.46 -25.20
N TYR A 156 -12.23 -1.75 -24.85
CA TYR A 156 -12.15 -2.17 -23.45
C TYR A 156 -10.75 -2.12 -22.87
N PHE A 157 -9.72 -1.88 -23.68
CA PHE A 157 -8.37 -1.79 -23.17
C PHE A 157 -7.90 -0.34 -23.18
N GLN A 158 -7.45 0.11 -22.02
CA GLN A 158 -6.91 1.46 -21.83
C GLN A 158 -5.48 1.37 -21.31
N ARG A 159 -4.67 2.35 -21.68
CA ARG A 159 -3.32 2.52 -21.16
C ARG A 159 -3.29 3.69 -20.19
N ILE A 160 -2.84 3.43 -18.98
CA ILE A 160 -2.51 4.45 -18.00
C ILE A 160 -1.04 4.81 -18.19
N LEU A 161 -0.76 6.10 -18.29
CA LEU A 161 0.56 6.68 -18.42
C LEU A 161 0.79 7.55 -17.18
N VAL A 162 1.87 7.25 -16.46
CA VAL A 162 2.31 8.04 -15.31
C VAL A 162 3.50 8.87 -15.76
N ASN A 163 3.35 10.18 -15.79
CA ASN A 163 4.42 11.09 -16.15
C ASN A 163 4.84 11.94 -14.95
N ASP A 164 6.13 11.99 -14.68
CA ASP A 164 6.75 12.89 -13.72
C ASP A 164 6.81 14.31 -14.31
N ILE A 165 6.29 15.30 -13.60
CA ILE A 165 6.38 16.70 -14.03
C ILE A 165 7.77 17.20 -13.64
N VAL A 166 8.67 17.27 -14.63
CA VAL A 166 10.04 17.74 -14.44
C VAL A 166 10.08 19.25 -14.32
N LYS A 167 9.32 19.96 -15.16
CA LYS A 167 9.17 21.42 -15.11
C LYS A 167 7.70 21.81 -15.33
N PRO A 168 7.11 22.65 -14.47
CA PRO A 168 5.76 23.13 -14.69
C PRO A 168 5.70 24.06 -15.91
N GLY A 169 4.57 24.03 -16.62
CA GLY A 169 4.32 24.95 -17.73
C GLY A 169 3.95 26.34 -17.25
N VAL A 170 4.29 27.35 -18.04
CA VAL A 170 3.97 28.76 -17.78
C VAL A 170 2.99 29.22 -18.86
N LYS A 171 1.84 29.75 -18.43
CA LYS A 171 0.79 30.22 -19.35
C LYS A 171 1.37 31.29 -20.30
N GLY A 172 1.22 31.08 -21.60
CA GLY A 172 1.70 32.01 -22.63
C GLY A 172 3.19 31.89 -22.99
N SER A 173 3.96 30.99 -22.36
CA SER A 173 5.37 30.78 -22.68
C SER A 173 5.64 29.38 -23.19
N HIS A 174 5.48 28.36 -22.34
CA HIS A 174 5.75 26.98 -22.71
C HIS A 174 4.88 25.99 -21.93
N GLY A 175 4.62 24.83 -22.53
CA GLY A 175 3.96 23.71 -21.87
C GLY A 175 4.78 23.12 -20.72
N PRO A 176 4.18 22.25 -19.90
CA PRO A 176 4.93 21.49 -18.91
C PRO A 176 5.88 20.50 -19.58
N ILE A 177 7.06 20.32 -18.99
CA ILE A 177 8.01 19.28 -19.39
C ILE A 177 7.76 18.07 -18.50
N THR A 178 7.42 16.95 -19.12
CA THR A 178 7.07 15.71 -18.43
C THR A 178 7.92 14.55 -18.90
N ARG A 179 8.19 13.60 -18.02
CA ARG A 179 8.94 12.36 -18.30
C ARG A 179 8.06 11.16 -17.99
N LEU A 180 7.87 10.24 -18.93
CA LEU A 180 7.16 8.98 -18.66
C LEU A 180 7.94 8.16 -17.62
N VAL A 181 7.27 7.78 -16.54
CA VAL A 181 7.85 6.97 -15.47
C VAL A 181 7.44 5.51 -15.64
N ASP A 182 6.14 5.28 -15.78
CA ASP A 182 5.58 3.94 -15.95
C ASP A 182 4.32 3.99 -16.83
N SER A 183 4.01 2.87 -17.46
CA SER A 183 2.77 2.68 -18.21
C SER A 183 2.19 1.30 -17.98
N LYS A 184 0.87 1.24 -17.77
CA LYS A 184 0.18 -0.04 -17.59
C LYS A 184 -1.04 -0.14 -18.47
N LEU A 185 -1.19 -1.32 -19.06
CA LEU A 185 -2.40 -1.68 -19.79
C LEU A 185 -3.43 -2.26 -18.84
N ILE A 186 -4.67 -1.80 -18.97
CA ILE A 186 -5.79 -2.19 -18.10
C ILE A 186 -7.00 -2.59 -18.93
N ASP A 187 -7.73 -3.58 -18.43
CA ASP A 187 -9.04 -4.00 -18.95
C ASP A 187 -10.13 -3.20 -18.23
N THR A 188 -10.99 -2.53 -18.99
CA THR A 188 -11.99 -1.61 -18.48
C THR A 188 -13.22 -2.31 -17.90
N ARG A 189 -13.40 -3.60 -18.18
CA ARG A 189 -14.58 -4.39 -17.81
C ARG A 189 -14.59 -4.80 -16.34
N LYS A 190 -13.43 -4.80 -15.69
CA LYS A 190 -13.27 -5.27 -14.30
C LYS A 190 -12.86 -4.12 -13.37
N ASN A 191 -13.34 -4.18 -12.13
CA ASN A 191 -12.75 -3.41 -11.04
C ASN A 191 -11.32 -3.89 -10.85
N SER A 192 -10.36 -2.97 -10.77
CA SER A 192 -8.97 -3.33 -10.57
C SER A 192 -8.22 -2.28 -9.77
N THR A 193 -7.33 -2.77 -8.90
CA THR A 193 -6.32 -1.96 -8.24
C THR A 193 -5.04 -2.05 -9.05
N ILE A 194 -4.55 -0.90 -9.47
CA ILE A 194 -3.41 -0.76 -10.35
C ILE A 194 -2.24 -0.23 -9.53
N SER A 195 -1.18 -1.02 -9.40
CA SER A 195 0.12 -0.55 -8.91
C SER A 195 1.03 -0.20 -10.09
N LEU A 196 1.68 0.95 -10.00
CA LEU A 196 2.61 1.55 -10.97
C LEU A 196 3.90 1.96 -10.24
N ASP A 197 5.06 1.68 -10.81
CA ASP A 197 6.35 2.07 -10.21
C ASP A 197 6.57 3.58 -10.40
N VAL A 198 6.81 4.29 -9.30
CA VAL A 198 7.10 5.73 -9.29
C VAL A 198 8.41 6.04 -8.57
N LEU A 199 9.22 5.03 -8.26
CA LEU A 199 10.51 5.16 -7.59
C LEU A 199 11.41 6.23 -8.22
N PRO A 200 11.58 6.32 -9.55
CA PRO A 200 12.47 7.32 -10.15
C PRO A 200 12.01 8.77 -9.91
N ALA A 201 10.72 9.01 -9.74
CA ALA A 201 10.17 10.33 -9.45
C ALA A 201 10.31 10.67 -7.95
N VAL A 202 9.91 9.73 -7.09
CA VAL A 202 9.96 9.89 -5.62
C VAL A 202 11.40 10.06 -5.14
N HIS A 203 12.34 9.28 -5.66
CA HIS A 203 13.76 9.41 -5.33
C HIS A 203 14.28 10.83 -5.58
N ARG A 204 13.92 11.42 -6.74
CA ARG A 204 14.29 12.80 -7.10
C ARG A 204 13.69 13.82 -6.13
N TRP A 205 12.42 13.64 -5.74
CA TRP A 205 11.74 14.56 -4.83
C TRP A 205 12.26 14.48 -3.39
N VAL A 206 12.71 13.31 -2.94
CA VAL A 206 13.35 13.17 -1.62
C VAL A 206 14.70 13.89 -1.59
N GLN A 207 15.47 13.82 -2.69
CA GLN A 207 16.75 14.55 -2.81
C GLN A 207 16.56 16.07 -2.89
N ASP A 208 15.63 16.54 -3.72
CA ASP A 208 15.26 17.96 -3.81
C ASP A 208 13.73 18.13 -3.79
N PRO A 209 13.13 18.47 -2.63
CA PRO A 209 11.70 18.68 -2.51
C PRO A 209 11.15 19.78 -3.44
N LYS A 210 11.99 20.73 -3.90
CA LYS A 210 11.56 21.78 -4.84
C LYS A 210 11.20 21.22 -6.22
N GLN A 211 11.73 20.06 -6.57
CA GLN A 211 11.46 19.35 -7.82
C GLN A 211 10.11 18.59 -7.80
N ASN A 212 9.42 18.55 -6.66
CA ASN A 212 8.13 17.88 -6.54
C ASN A 212 7.01 18.75 -7.11
N HIS A 213 6.84 18.66 -8.43
CA HIS A 213 5.71 19.26 -9.14
C HIS A 213 4.51 18.33 -9.26
N GLY A 214 4.66 17.06 -8.86
CA GLY A 214 3.64 16.00 -8.90
C GLY A 214 3.74 15.11 -10.14
N LEU A 215 2.83 14.14 -10.20
CA LEU A 215 2.63 13.24 -11.34
C LEU A 215 1.47 13.72 -12.18
N LEU A 216 1.62 13.63 -13.49
CA LEU A 216 0.54 13.76 -14.46
C LEU A 216 0.11 12.37 -14.90
N ILE A 217 -1.11 12.00 -14.53
CA ILE A 217 -1.73 10.75 -14.93
C ILE A 217 -2.55 11.01 -16.18
N THR A 218 -2.33 10.20 -17.22
CA THR A 218 -3.12 10.26 -18.45
C THR A 218 -3.62 8.85 -18.77
N VAL A 219 -4.89 8.75 -19.13
CA VAL A 219 -5.54 7.52 -19.58
C VAL A 219 -5.85 7.68 -21.06
N SER A 220 -5.28 6.79 -21.87
CA SER A 220 -5.46 6.78 -23.32
C SER A 220 -6.12 5.48 -23.76
N GLY A 221 -7.02 5.54 -24.74
CA GLY A 221 -7.52 4.34 -25.42
C GLY A 221 -6.44 3.65 -26.26
N ILE A 222 -6.74 2.45 -26.76
CA ILE A 222 -5.89 1.73 -27.72
C ILE A 222 -6.43 1.92 -29.13
N GLY A 223 -5.53 2.04 -30.11
CA GLY A 223 -5.89 2.11 -31.53
C GLY A 223 -5.94 3.56 -32.06
N ARG A 224 -6.89 3.86 -32.95
CA ARG A 224 -7.00 5.16 -33.65
C ARG A 224 -7.42 6.31 -32.72
N ASN A 225 -8.04 6.04 -31.57
CA ASN A 225 -8.36 7.04 -30.54
C ASN A 225 -7.23 7.15 -29.51
N ARG A 226 -6.15 7.85 -29.88
CA ARG A 226 -4.97 8.09 -29.02
C ARG A 226 -5.11 9.27 -28.05
N THR A 227 -6.12 10.11 -28.23
CA THR A 227 -6.17 11.44 -27.60
C THR A 227 -7.14 11.54 -26.43
N THR A 228 -8.17 10.69 -26.40
CA THR A 228 -9.22 10.70 -25.38
C THR A 228 -9.85 9.30 -25.29
N PRO A 229 -9.99 8.70 -24.10
CA PRO A 229 -10.72 7.45 -23.97
C PRO A 229 -12.18 7.68 -24.35
N ALA A 230 -12.78 6.74 -25.09
CA ALA A 230 -14.15 6.84 -25.59
C ALA A 230 -15.19 7.02 -24.46
N HIS A 231 -14.86 6.59 -23.25
CA HIS A 231 -15.70 6.73 -22.07
C HIS A 231 -14.93 7.33 -20.89
N HIS A 232 -15.59 8.20 -20.12
CA HIS A 232 -15.02 8.86 -18.94
C HIS A 232 -14.50 7.83 -17.93
N VAL A 233 -13.22 7.95 -17.54
CA VAL A 233 -12.56 7.05 -16.59
C VAL A 233 -12.78 7.58 -15.18
N ARG A 234 -13.73 7.03 -14.41
CA ARG A 234 -13.91 7.44 -13.01
C ARG A 234 -12.84 6.80 -12.12
N LEU A 235 -11.76 7.53 -11.86
CA LEU A 235 -10.85 7.26 -10.75
C LEU A 235 -11.32 8.07 -9.55
N ARG A 236 -11.82 7.41 -8.51
CA ARG A 236 -12.10 8.05 -7.20
C ARG A 236 -10.94 7.81 -6.24
N ARG A 237 -10.77 8.78 -5.36
CA ARG A 237 -9.82 8.75 -4.26
C ARG A 237 -10.21 7.69 -3.22
N SER A 238 -9.23 6.98 -2.66
CA SER A 238 -9.45 5.96 -1.63
C SER A 238 -10.16 6.49 -0.39
N VAL A 239 -10.07 7.81 -0.13
CA VAL A 239 -10.74 8.50 0.99
C VAL A 239 -12.28 8.45 0.87
N GLU A 240 -12.84 8.27 -0.33
CA GLU A 240 -14.29 8.20 -0.55
C GLU A 240 -14.86 6.78 -0.53
N ALA A 241 -14.03 5.75 -0.41
CA ALA A 241 -14.49 4.35 -0.47
C ALA A 241 -15.37 3.95 0.74
N GLN A 242 -15.39 4.74 1.80
CA GLN A 242 -16.17 4.49 3.02
C GLN A 242 -17.55 5.16 3.04
N GLY A 243 -17.93 5.93 2.02
CA GLY A 243 -19.13 6.78 2.06
C GLY A 243 -20.39 6.24 1.36
N ASP A 244 -20.34 5.11 0.66
CA ASP A 244 -21.43 4.68 -0.27
C ASP A 244 -22.05 3.31 0.08
N SER A 245 -21.85 2.77 1.29
CA SER A 245 -22.40 1.45 1.70
C SER A 245 -23.53 1.51 2.72
N SER A 246 -24.32 2.58 2.73
CA SER A 246 -25.57 2.63 3.49
C SER A 246 -26.56 3.52 2.76
N ASN A 247 -27.40 2.91 1.91
CA ASN A 247 -28.81 3.27 1.68
C ASN A 247 -29.36 2.44 0.51
N VAL A 248 -29.87 1.25 0.83
CA VAL A 248 -30.89 0.50 0.07
C VAL A 248 -31.81 -0.10 1.14
N THR A 249 -32.73 0.72 1.67
CA THR A 249 -34.20 0.70 1.49
C THR A 249 -34.93 -0.21 2.46
N GLU A 250 -35.97 0.37 3.07
CA GLU A 250 -37.18 -0.30 3.59
C GLU A 250 -37.73 -1.37 2.65
#